data_AF-A0A537S5V8-F1
#
_entry.id   AF-A0A537S5V8-F1
#
_cell.length_a   1.000
_cell.length_b   1.000
_cell.length_c   1.000
_cell.angle_alpha   90.00
_cell.angle_beta   90.00
_cell.angle_gamma   90.00
#
_symmetry.space_group_name_H-M   'P 1'
#
loop_
_entity.id
_entity.type
_entity.pdbx_description
1 polymer ?
#
loop_
_entity_poly.entity_id
_entity_poly.type
_entity_poly.pdbx_seq_one_letter_code
_entity_poly.pdbx_strand_id
1 'polypeptide(L)' 'MEETAIDREAMGRLAKALAFVCGADHPTTIALKAAAESGIERDIKNARTLFLRLKQSDRRAALAMLED' A
#
# COMPACT_ATOMS: atom_id res chain seq x y z
N MET A 1 -4.40 -13.21 -18.73
CA MET A 1 -4.85 -12.57 -17.48
C MET A 1 -3.61 -12.06 -16.76
N GLU A 2 -2.96 -11.03 -17.31
CA GLU A 2 -1.99 -10.24 -16.55
C GLU A 2 -2.81 -9.19 -15.79
N GLU A 3 -3.51 -9.64 -14.75
CA GLU A 3 -4.17 -8.77 -13.79
C GLU A 3 -3.08 -8.02 -13.04
N THR A 4 -2.67 -6.88 -13.59
CA THR A 4 -2.04 -5.75 -12.90
C THR A 4 -1.42 -6.15 -11.56
N ALA A 5 -0.31 -6.88 -11.60
CA ALA A 5 0.50 -7.06 -10.41
C ALA A 5 0.88 -5.63 -10.03
N ILE A 6 0.32 -5.11 -8.93
CA ILE A 6 0.88 -3.89 -8.34
C ILE A 6 2.31 -4.29 -8.06
N ASP A 7 3.21 -3.77 -8.90
CA ASP A 7 4.60 -4.17 -8.88
C ASP A 7 5.15 -3.95 -7.48
N ARG A 8 6.10 -4.79 -7.07
CA ARG A 8 6.77 -4.70 -5.77
C ARG A 8 7.18 -3.27 -5.45
N GLU A 9 7.63 -2.54 -6.46
CA GLU A 9 8.00 -1.14 -6.36
C GLU A 9 6.81 -0.21 -6.06
N ALA A 10 5.67 -0.42 -6.72
CA ALA A 10 4.46 0.35 -6.49
C ALA A 10 3.90 0.15 -5.07
N MET A 11 4.01 -1.07 -4.51
CA MET A 11 3.68 -1.32 -3.10
C MET A 11 4.59 -0.56 -2.15
N GLY A 12 5.90 -0.50 -2.44
CA GLY A 12 6.87 0.25 -1.63
C GLY A 12 6.61 1.75 -1.64
N ARG A 13 6.28 2.32 -2.81
CA ARG A 13 5.91 3.74 -2.94
C ARG A 13 4.62 4.04 -2.17
N LEU A 14 3.60 3.19 -2.30
CA LEU A 14 2.33 3.34 -1.56
C LEU A 14 2.52 3.23 -0.04
N ALA A 15 3.41 2.34 0.43
CA ALA A 15 3.76 2.24 1.84
C ALA A 15 4.39 3.54 2.37
N LYS A 16 5.30 4.16 1.60
CA LYS A 16 5.93 5.43 1.99
C LYS A 16 4.91 6.57 2.06
N ALA A 17 4.00 6.67 1.09
CA ALA A 17 2.91 7.65 1.11
C ALA A 17 1.99 7.45 2.33
N LEU A 18 1.61 6.21 2.63
CA LEU A 18 0.81 5.91 3.83
C LEU A 18 1.53 6.15 5.14
N ALA A 19 2.85 5.94 5.20
CA ALA A 19 3.64 6.29 6.36
C ALA A 19 3.57 7.80 6.66
N PHE A 20 3.49 8.64 5.63
CA PHE A 20 3.33 10.09 5.78
C PHE A 20 1.90 10.47 6.22
N VAL A 21 0.87 9.83 5.67
CA VAL A 21 -0.54 10.15 5.95
C VAL A 21 -1.03 9.57 7.29
N CYS A 22 -0.79 8.27 7.52
CA CYS A 22 -1.32 7.53 8.66
C CYS A 22 -0.27 7.20 9.72
N GLY A 23 1.01 7.40 9.44
CA GLY A 23 2.13 7.02 10.30
C GLY A 23 2.78 5.69 9.90
N ALA A 24 4.05 5.54 10.27
CA ALA A 24 4.87 4.36 9.97
C ALA A 24 4.37 3.09 10.69
N ASP A 25 3.84 3.23 11.91
CA ASP A 25 3.33 2.14 12.74
C ASP A 25 1.88 1.73 12.41
N HIS A 26 1.26 2.37 11.42
CA HIS A 26 -0.10 2.02 11.03
C HIS A 26 -0.13 0.61 10.40
N PRO A 27 -1.07 -0.27 10.79
CA PRO A 27 -1.08 -1.67 10.35
C PRO A 27 -1.10 -1.84 8.82
N THR A 28 -1.79 -0.95 8.11
CA THR A 28 -1.80 -0.95 6.63
C THR A 28 -0.45 -0.55 6.03
N THR A 29 0.26 0.39 6.64
CA THR A 29 1.61 0.81 6.21
C THR A 29 2.59 -0.34 6.33
N ILE A 30 2.57 -1.02 7.49
CA ILE A 30 3.40 -2.20 7.75
C ILE A 30 3.08 -3.32 6.75
N ALA A 31 1.79 -3.60 6.49
CA ALA A 31 1.38 -4.63 5.55
C ALA A 31 1.83 -4.33 4.10
N LEU A 32 1.75 -3.07 3.66
CA LEU A 32 2.23 -2.67 2.34
C LEU A 32 3.75 -2.75 2.22
N LYS A 33 4.48 -2.35 3.27
CA LYS A 33 5.94 -2.51 3.33
C LYS A 33 6.32 -3.99 3.28
N ALA A 34 5.67 -4.83 4.08
CA ALA A 34 5.89 -6.27 4.07
C ALA A 34 5.56 -6.90 2.71
N ALA A 35 4.47 -6.48 2.05
CA ALA A 35 4.14 -6.92 0.71
C ALA A 35 5.21 -6.50 -0.33
N ALA A 36 5.73 -5.28 -0.20
CA ALA A 36 6.83 -4.78 -1.01
C ALA A 36 8.16 -5.50 -0.72
N GLU A 37 8.41 -5.96 0.50
CA GLU A 37 9.65 -6.68 0.85
C GLU A 37 9.58 -8.16 0.45
N SER A 38 8.44 -8.80 0.71
CA SER A 38 8.16 -10.22 0.50
C SER A 38 7.92 -10.58 -0.96
N GLY A 39 7.17 -9.75 -1.70
CA GLY A 39 6.76 -10.06 -3.08
C GLY A 39 5.79 -11.24 -3.20
N ILE A 40 5.32 -11.80 -2.09
CA ILE A 40 4.39 -12.94 -2.07
C ILE A 40 2.97 -12.44 -2.36
N GLU A 41 2.28 -13.11 -3.28
CA GLU A 41 0.91 -12.76 -3.71
C GLU A 41 -0.08 -12.66 -2.54
N ARG A 42 0.04 -13.53 -1.53
CA ARG A 42 -0.78 -13.49 -0.31
C ARG A 42 -0.62 -12.16 0.43
N ASP A 43 0.61 -11.68 0.59
CA ASP A 43 0.89 -10.45 1.34
C ASP A 43 0.41 -9.23 0.55
N ILE A 44 0.58 -9.25 -0.78
CA ILE A 44 0.03 -8.25 -1.72
C ILE A 44 -1.50 -8.17 -1.59
N LYS A 45 -2.19 -9.32 -1.62
CA LYS A 45 -3.65 -9.39 -1.47
C LYS A 45 -4.10 -8.85 -0.11
N ASN A 46 -3.44 -9.26 0.97
CA ASN A 46 -3.73 -8.80 2.32
C ASN A 46 -3.55 -7.28 2.47
N ALA A 47 -2.43 -6.74 1.99
CA ALA A 47 -2.13 -5.32 2.03
C ALA A 47 -3.15 -4.50 1.22
N ARG A 48 -3.56 -4.98 0.04
CA ARG A 48 -4.61 -4.37 -0.77
C ARG A 48 -5.96 -4.35 -0.04
N THR A 49 -6.34 -5.44 0.63
CA THR A 49 -7.57 -5.47 1.43
C THR A 49 -7.52 -4.48 2.59
N LEU A 50 -6.40 -4.40 3.31
CA LEU A 50 -6.22 -3.42 4.39
C LEU A 50 -6.26 -1.98 3.87
N PHE A 51 -5.65 -1.73 2.71
CA PHE A 51 -5.71 -0.44 2.05
C PHE A 51 -7.15 -0.05 1.72
N LEU A 52 -7.93 -0.95 1.12
CA LEU A 52 -9.34 -0.67 0.78
C LEU A 52 -10.25 -0.45 2.00
N ARG A 53 -9.87 -0.95 3.19
CA ARG A 53 -10.58 -0.73 4.45
C ARG A 53 -10.28 0.63 5.10
N LEU A 54 -9.22 1.32 4.68
CA LEU A 54 -8.93 2.67 5.17
C LEU A 54 -10.05 3.65 4.82
N LYS A 55 -10.12 4.75 5.58
CA LYS A 55 -11.04 5.85 5.26
C LYS A 55 -10.73 6.35 3.85
N GLN A 56 -11.78 6.79 3.15
CA GLN A 56 -11.63 7.28 1.77
C GLN A 56 -10.63 8.45 1.69
N SER A 57 -10.63 9.35 2.68
CA SER A 57 -9.71 10.48 2.76
C SER A 57 -8.25 10.03 2.83
N ASP A 58 -7.92 9.05 3.67
CA ASP A 58 -6.55 8.56 3.85
C ASP A 58 -6.05 7.87 2.57
N ARG A 59 -6.91 7.08 1.91
CA ARG A 59 -6.58 6.46 0.62
C ARG A 59 -6.30 7.50 -0.46
N ARG A 60 -7.15 8.53 -0.57
CA ARG A 60 -6.97 9.60 -1.56
C ARG A 60 -5.70 10.39 -1.31
N ALA A 61 -5.40 10.73 -0.05
CA ALA A 61 -4.16 11.41 0.30
C ALA A 61 -2.94 10.57 -0.09
N ALA A 62 -2.94 9.27 0.21
CA ALA A 62 -1.85 8.38 -0.17
C ALA A 62 -1.69 8.22 -1.70
N LEU A 63 -2.79 8.17 -2.45
CA LEU A 63 -2.75 8.08 -3.92
C LEU A 63 -2.27 9.39 -4.57
N ALA A 64 -2.73 10.54 -4.07
CA ALA A 64 -2.30 11.84 -4.58
C ALA A 64 -0.78 12.06 -4.45
N MET A 65 -0.16 11.49 -3.42
CA MET A 65 1.30 11.53 -3.25
C MET A 65 2.09 10.65 -4.23
N LEU A 66 1.41 9.77 -4.99
CA LEU A 66 2.04 8.96 -6.05
C LEU A 66 1.91 9.61 -7.43
N GLU A 67 1.05 10.61 -7.57
CA GLU A 67 0.83 11.39 -8.79
C GLU A 67 1.79 12.58 -8.90
N ASP A 68 2.55 12.86 -7.83
CA ASP A 68 3.62 13.87 -7.71
C ASP A 68 5.00 13.25 -7.94
#